data_AF-A0A6L7WWC7-F1
#
_entry.id   AF-A0A6L7WWC7-F1
#
_cell.length_a   1.000
_cell.length_b   1.000
_cell.length_c   1.000
_cell.angle_alpha   90.00
_cell.angle_beta   90.00
_cell.angle_gamma   90.00
#
_symmetry.space_group_name_H-M   'P 1'
#
loop_
_entity.id
_entity.type
_entity.pdbx_description
1 polymer ?
#
loop_
_entity_poly.entity_id
_entity_poly.type
_entity_poly.pdbx_seq_one_letter_code
_entity_poly.pdbx_strand_id
1 'polypeptide(L)'
;MIDYRSRVYMHAMAAVAAAADLTASLSRSVVQRSRAGGEETFRESLPELRSKASSLRGKVEDFHSVLPPILSARFQSGHGYLMRHLYFIDYYLERDSPDSCMGDAVDIAQHDLPGVLESFDQWYESQAPFDTGLGSRIEPFIRGGQLNAAIREAWVIFKTRIVDLFELDEGLDGQELAVALFRQDGAASELLPNAEREGYLNLFKGLYALHRNPVAHNDIPPNPREIEAVLALVNSALVRLESVCDPSDPQD
;
A
#
# COMPACT_ATOMS: atom_id res chain seq x y z
N MET A 1 -8.86 -6.48 -7.81
CA MET A 1 -7.81 -6.96 -6.90
C MET A 1 -8.13 -6.33 -5.56
N ILE A 2 -8.38 -7.12 -4.51
CA ILE A 2 -8.80 -6.59 -3.21
C ILE A 2 -7.60 -6.68 -2.28
N ASP A 3 -6.63 -5.80 -2.49
CA ASP A 3 -5.60 -5.50 -1.48
C ASP A 3 -5.80 -4.06 -0.99
N TYR A 4 -5.22 -3.75 0.17
CA TYR A 4 -5.42 -2.46 0.82
C TYR A 4 -4.92 -1.30 -0.05
N ARG A 5 -3.76 -1.46 -0.70
CA ARG A 5 -3.18 -0.48 -1.62
C ARG A 5 -4.12 -0.18 -2.79
N SER A 6 -4.63 -1.21 -3.45
CA SER A 6 -5.60 -1.13 -4.55
C SER A 6 -6.88 -0.41 -4.14
N ARG A 7 -7.38 -0.64 -2.91
CA ARG A 7 -8.56 0.07 -2.40
C ARG A 7 -8.29 1.56 -2.21
N VAL A 8 -7.17 1.92 -1.61
CA VAL A 8 -6.76 3.32 -1.42
C VAL A 8 -6.64 4.04 -2.77
N TYR A 9 -5.95 3.41 -3.73
CA TYR A 9 -5.81 3.93 -5.09
C TYR A 9 -7.15 4.09 -5.81
N MET A 10 -8.08 3.15 -5.66
CA MET A 10 -9.41 3.24 -6.28
C MET A 10 -10.17 4.48 -5.79
N HIS A 11 -10.15 4.76 -4.49
CA HIS A 11 -10.80 5.95 -3.93
C HIS A 11 -10.07 7.23 -4.35
N ALA A 12 -8.73 7.22 -4.36
CA ALA A 12 -7.94 8.37 -4.82
C ALA A 12 -8.25 8.71 -6.29
N MET A 13 -8.28 7.71 -7.17
CA MET A 13 -8.60 7.92 -8.59
C MET A 13 -10.04 8.42 -8.80
N ALA A 14 -10.99 7.97 -7.98
CA ALA A 14 -12.35 8.49 -8.01
C ALA A 14 -12.40 9.99 -7.60
N ALA A 15 -11.60 10.39 -6.60
CA ALA A 15 -11.47 11.79 -6.21
C ALA A 15 -10.78 12.65 -7.28
N VAL A 16 -9.70 12.15 -7.89
CA VAL A 16 -9.01 12.83 -9.01
C VAL A 16 -9.96 13.03 -10.19
N ALA A 17 -10.73 12.01 -10.56
CA ALA A 17 -11.71 12.10 -11.65
C ALA A 17 -12.79 13.16 -11.36
N ALA A 18 -13.30 13.22 -10.12
CA ALA A 18 -14.26 14.23 -9.70
C ALA A 18 -13.66 15.66 -9.73
N ALA A 19 -12.40 15.81 -9.33
CA ALA A 19 -11.70 17.10 -9.36
C ALA A 19 -11.46 17.59 -10.80
N ALA A 20 -11.09 16.68 -11.70
CA ALA A 20 -10.92 16.96 -13.13
C ALA A 20 -12.25 17.35 -13.80
N ASP A 21 -13.35 16.65 -13.48
CA ASP A 21 -14.69 16.97 -14.00
C ASP A 21 -15.19 18.34 -13.50
N LEU A 22 -14.97 18.65 -12.21
CA LEU A 22 -15.27 19.98 -11.66
C LEU A 22 -14.43 21.05 -12.35
N THR A 23 -13.11 20.84 -12.51
CA THR A 23 -12.20 21.75 -13.21
C THR A 23 -12.71 22.07 -14.61
N ALA A 24 -13.04 21.05 -15.40
CA ALA A 24 -13.54 21.24 -16.76
C ALA A 24 -14.85 22.04 -16.79
N SER A 25 -15.72 21.82 -15.80
CA SER A 25 -17.00 22.52 -15.68
C SER A 25 -16.84 23.98 -15.25
N LEU A 26 -15.93 24.25 -14.30
CA LEU A 26 -15.54 25.60 -13.90
C LEU A 26 -14.97 26.37 -15.09
N SER A 27 -14.02 25.79 -15.82
CA SER A 27 -13.43 26.44 -17.01
C SER A 27 -14.47 26.76 -18.07
N ARG A 28 -15.41 25.84 -18.37
CA ARG A 28 -16.51 26.12 -19.31
C ARG A 28 -17.39 27.27 -18.84
N SER A 29 -17.75 27.29 -17.56
CA SER A 29 -18.63 28.30 -16.98
C SER A 29 -17.98 29.69 -16.99
N VAL A 30 -16.68 29.77 -16.67
CA VAL A 30 -15.89 31.02 -16.73
C VAL A 30 -15.79 31.54 -18.17
N VAL A 31 -15.55 30.66 -19.14
CA VAL A 31 -15.51 31.03 -20.57
C VAL A 31 -16.88 31.47 -21.09
N GLN A 32 -17.97 30.88 -20.60
CA GLN A 32 -19.32 31.31 -20.96
C GLN A 32 -19.63 32.72 -20.43
N ARG A 33 -19.26 33.00 -19.17
CA ARG A 33 -19.46 34.31 -18.53
C ARG A 33 -18.78 35.46 -19.28
N SER A 34 -17.64 35.22 -19.91
CA SER A 34 -16.90 36.24 -20.66
C SER A 34 -17.47 36.57 -22.04
N ARG A 35 -18.52 35.86 -22.50
CA ARG A 35 -19.21 36.11 -23.78
C ARG A 35 -20.37 37.09 -23.59
N ALA A 36 -20.75 37.79 -24.65
CA ALA A 36 -21.93 38.67 -24.65
C ALA A 36 -23.21 37.89 -24.28
N GLY A 37 -23.95 38.35 -23.27
CA GLY A 37 -25.11 37.64 -22.72
C GLY A 37 -24.78 36.46 -21.79
N GLY A 38 -23.50 36.22 -21.49
CA GLY A 38 -23.03 35.06 -20.75
C GLY A 38 -23.37 35.03 -19.25
N GLU A 39 -23.89 36.11 -18.68
CA GLU A 39 -24.21 36.19 -17.25
C GLU A 39 -25.41 35.32 -16.85
N GLU A 40 -26.41 35.21 -17.73
CA GLU A 40 -27.60 34.35 -17.49
C GLU A 40 -27.22 32.87 -17.61
N THR A 41 -26.55 32.47 -18.69
CA THR A 41 -26.00 31.11 -18.88
C THR A 41 -25.05 30.72 -17.74
N PHE A 42 -24.26 31.68 -17.24
CA PHE A 42 -23.39 31.45 -16.09
C PHE A 42 -24.19 31.14 -14.81
N ARG A 43 -25.23 31.91 -14.51
CA ARG A 43 -26.08 31.63 -13.33
C ARG A 43 -26.78 30.28 -13.44
N GLU A 44 -27.19 29.87 -14.64
CA GLU A 44 -27.78 28.55 -14.89
C GLU A 44 -26.80 27.39 -14.64
N SER A 45 -25.49 27.62 -14.74
CA SER A 45 -24.46 26.59 -14.50
C SER A 45 -24.16 26.34 -12.99
N LEU A 46 -24.49 27.29 -12.11
CA LEU A 46 -24.14 27.23 -10.68
C LEU A 46 -24.67 25.99 -9.95
N PRO A 47 -25.92 25.53 -10.16
CA PRO A 47 -26.41 24.30 -9.53
C PRO A 47 -25.60 23.07 -9.93
N GLU A 48 -25.18 22.97 -11.19
CA GLU A 48 -24.32 21.87 -11.68
C GLU A 48 -22.95 21.92 -11.01
N LEU A 49 -22.33 23.11 -10.94
CA LEU A 49 -21.03 23.30 -10.28
C LEU A 49 -21.07 22.90 -8.80
N ARG A 50 -22.12 23.31 -8.07
CA ARG A 50 -22.33 22.92 -6.66
C ARG A 50 -22.54 21.41 -6.51
N SER A 51 -23.29 20.78 -7.42
CA SER A 51 -23.45 19.33 -7.41
C SER A 51 -22.13 18.60 -7.63
N LYS A 52 -21.27 19.09 -8.55
CA LYS A 52 -19.95 18.52 -8.82
C LYS A 52 -18.99 18.74 -7.65
N ALA A 53 -19.01 19.91 -7.01
CA ALA A 53 -18.23 20.19 -5.80
C ALA A 53 -18.63 19.27 -4.63
N SER A 54 -19.94 19.07 -4.42
CA SER A 54 -20.43 18.12 -3.42
C SER A 54 -20.01 16.68 -3.72
N SER A 55 -20.05 16.27 -5.00
CA SER A 55 -19.55 14.97 -5.43
C SER A 55 -18.04 14.82 -5.16
N LEU A 56 -17.23 15.83 -5.50
CA LEU A 56 -15.80 15.84 -5.20
C LEU A 56 -15.54 15.69 -3.70
N ARG A 57 -16.22 16.49 -2.86
CA ARG A 57 -16.11 16.41 -1.40
C ARG A 57 -16.39 15.00 -0.90
N GLY A 58 -17.49 14.38 -1.34
CA GLY A 58 -17.81 13.00 -0.98
C GLY A 58 -16.73 11.99 -1.40
N LYS A 59 -16.11 12.16 -2.58
CA LYS A 59 -15.01 11.28 -3.02
C LYS A 59 -13.73 11.48 -2.21
N VAL A 60 -13.43 12.71 -1.78
CA VAL A 60 -12.30 12.97 -0.89
C VAL A 60 -12.55 12.40 0.51
N GLU A 61 -13.78 12.49 1.03
CA GLU A 61 -14.16 11.87 2.30
C GLU A 61 -14.07 10.34 2.24
N ASP A 62 -14.56 9.73 1.15
CA ASP A 62 -14.40 8.28 0.89
C ASP A 62 -12.91 7.88 0.88
N PHE A 63 -12.07 8.66 0.19
CA PHE A 63 -10.63 8.43 0.15
C PHE A 63 -9.97 8.58 1.53
N HIS A 64 -10.32 9.63 2.26
CA HIS A 64 -9.83 9.87 3.61
C HIS A 64 -10.19 8.74 4.57
N SER A 65 -11.39 8.18 4.44
CA SER A 65 -11.88 7.07 5.28
C SER A 65 -11.10 5.77 5.14
N VAL A 66 -10.37 5.59 4.04
CA VAL A 66 -9.56 4.39 3.77
C VAL A 66 -8.06 4.60 4.00
N LEU A 67 -7.64 5.80 4.41
CA LEU A 67 -6.24 6.07 4.74
C LEU A 67 -5.89 5.54 6.15
N PRO A 68 -4.62 5.17 6.38
CA PRO A 68 -4.18 4.76 7.71
C PRO A 68 -4.27 5.94 8.69
N PRO A 69 -4.54 5.71 9.99
CA PRO A 69 -4.78 6.77 10.97
C PRO A 69 -3.66 7.82 11.05
N ILE A 70 -2.40 7.40 10.91
CA ILE A 70 -1.24 8.29 10.97
C ILE A 70 -1.23 9.32 9.83
N LEU A 71 -1.65 8.92 8.63
CA LEU A 71 -1.77 9.82 7.49
C LEU A 71 -3.07 10.63 7.59
N SER A 72 -4.18 9.96 7.95
CA SER A 72 -5.48 10.57 8.16
C SER A 72 -5.42 11.78 9.11
N ALA A 73 -4.70 11.65 10.23
CA ALA A 73 -4.51 12.72 11.22
C ALA A 73 -3.65 13.89 10.69
N ARG A 74 -2.61 13.61 9.90
CA ARG A 74 -1.77 14.65 9.26
C ARG A 74 -2.59 15.52 8.30
N PHE A 75 -3.61 14.95 7.65
CA PHE A 75 -4.49 15.70 6.76
C PHE A 75 -5.58 16.49 7.49
N GLN A 76 -6.00 16.05 8.68
CA GLN A 76 -7.02 16.73 9.48
C GLN A 76 -6.49 17.95 10.26
N SER A 77 -5.19 18.01 10.58
CA SER A 77 -4.59 19.05 11.45
C SER A 77 -4.46 20.44 10.80
N GLY A 78 -5.24 20.75 9.75
CA GLY A 78 -5.25 22.07 9.10
C GLY A 78 -4.01 22.39 8.27
N HIS A 79 -3.09 21.43 8.10
CA HIS A 79 -1.87 21.55 7.30
C HIS A 79 -1.99 20.88 5.92
N GLY A 80 -3.10 20.18 5.65
CA GLY A 80 -3.38 19.60 4.34
C GLY A 80 -4.03 20.61 3.41
N TYR A 81 -3.37 20.95 2.31
CA TYR A 81 -3.90 21.82 1.25
C TYR A 81 -5.25 21.30 0.70
N LEU A 82 -5.43 19.98 0.61
CA LEU A 82 -6.66 19.33 0.13
C LEU A 82 -7.96 19.82 0.80
N MET A 83 -8.04 19.77 2.14
CA MET A 83 -9.27 20.17 2.85
C MET A 83 -9.50 21.68 2.77
N ARG A 84 -8.41 22.46 2.67
CA ARG A 84 -8.47 23.91 2.49
C ARG A 84 -9.02 24.28 1.11
N HIS A 85 -8.55 23.61 0.05
CA HIS A 85 -9.05 23.82 -1.31
C HIS A 85 -10.53 23.41 -1.43
N LEU A 86 -10.96 22.31 -0.80
CA LEU A 86 -12.38 21.95 -0.71
C LEU A 86 -13.23 23.01 -0.02
N TYR A 87 -12.73 23.58 1.09
CA TYR A 87 -13.41 24.67 1.77
C TYR A 87 -13.56 25.90 0.86
N PHE A 88 -12.51 26.29 0.14
CA PHE A 88 -12.56 27.45 -0.75
C PHE A 88 -13.49 27.25 -1.94
N ILE A 89 -13.54 26.05 -2.52
CA ILE A 89 -14.50 25.70 -3.56
C ILE A 89 -15.93 25.95 -3.07
N ASP A 90 -16.32 25.40 -1.92
CA ASP A 90 -17.66 25.61 -1.39
C ASP A 90 -17.92 27.09 -1.06
N TYR A 91 -16.96 27.74 -0.40
CA TYR A 91 -17.04 29.15 -0.01
C TYR A 91 -17.30 30.09 -1.19
N TYR A 92 -16.61 29.87 -2.32
CA TYR A 92 -16.73 30.72 -3.51
C TYR A 92 -17.94 30.34 -4.38
N LEU A 93 -18.32 29.06 -4.44
CA LEU A 93 -19.53 28.63 -5.14
C LEU A 93 -20.82 29.09 -4.43
N GLU A 94 -20.82 29.23 -3.10
CA GLU A 94 -21.91 29.84 -2.34
C GLU A 94 -22.08 31.35 -2.63
N ARG A 95 -21.01 32.00 -3.09
CA ARG A 95 -20.96 33.45 -3.39
C ARG A 95 -21.04 33.74 -4.89
N ASP A 96 -21.48 32.76 -5.68
CA ASP A 96 -21.60 32.86 -7.13
C ASP A 96 -20.29 33.35 -7.81
N SER A 97 -19.13 32.99 -7.24
CA SER A 97 -17.78 33.41 -7.68
C SER A 97 -16.86 32.22 -8.03
N PRO A 98 -17.27 31.26 -8.88
CA PRO A 98 -16.50 30.08 -9.29
C PRO A 98 -15.13 30.39 -9.92
N ASP A 99 -14.92 31.57 -10.50
CA ASP A 99 -13.61 32.00 -11.01
C ASP A 99 -12.55 32.07 -9.90
N SER A 100 -12.97 32.38 -8.68
CA SER A 100 -12.09 32.47 -7.50
C SER A 100 -11.63 31.10 -6.99
N CYS A 101 -12.28 30.00 -7.38
CA CYS A 101 -11.92 28.64 -6.96
C CYS A 101 -11.46 27.72 -8.09
N MET A 102 -11.21 28.26 -9.28
CA MET A 102 -10.76 27.46 -10.43
C MET A 102 -9.40 26.80 -10.16
N GLY A 103 -8.48 27.53 -9.50
CA GLY A 103 -7.18 27.00 -9.10
C GLY A 103 -7.30 25.87 -8.08
N ASP A 104 -8.21 25.98 -7.11
CA ASP A 104 -8.39 24.98 -6.06
C ASP A 104 -8.72 23.59 -6.63
N ALA A 105 -9.61 23.50 -7.62
CA ALA A 105 -9.97 22.20 -8.22
C ALA A 105 -8.81 21.59 -9.03
N VAL A 106 -7.96 22.44 -9.65
CA VAL A 106 -6.76 22.01 -10.37
C VAL A 106 -5.70 21.50 -9.40
N ASP A 107 -5.43 22.26 -8.33
CA ASP A 107 -4.45 21.93 -7.30
C ASP A 107 -4.80 20.60 -6.61
N ILE A 108 -6.09 20.35 -6.33
CA ILE A 108 -6.56 19.08 -5.78
C ILE A 108 -6.18 17.90 -6.70
N ALA A 109 -6.43 18.02 -8.00
CA ALA A 109 -6.23 16.94 -8.96
C ALA A 109 -4.75 16.70 -9.28
N GLN A 110 -3.95 17.76 -9.35
CA GLN A 110 -2.57 17.72 -9.84
C GLN A 110 -1.52 17.66 -8.75
N HIS A 111 -1.83 18.11 -7.54
CA HIS A 111 -0.86 18.28 -6.46
C HIS A 111 -1.31 17.59 -5.18
N ASP A 112 -2.49 17.91 -4.66
CA ASP A 112 -2.88 17.44 -3.32
C ASP A 112 -3.10 15.93 -3.27
N LEU A 113 -3.96 15.39 -4.13
CA LEU A 113 -4.25 13.95 -4.16
C LEU A 113 -3.00 13.12 -4.53
N PRO A 114 -2.19 13.52 -5.54
CA PRO A 114 -0.90 12.87 -5.79
C PRO A 114 0.05 12.91 -4.60
N GLY A 115 0.20 14.04 -3.91
CA GLY A 115 1.08 14.15 -2.74
C GLY A 115 0.61 13.29 -1.56
N VAL A 116 -0.71 13.14 -1.39
CA VAL A 116 -1.27 12.20 -0.41
C VAL A 116 -0.96 10.76 -0.79
N LEU A 117 -1.10 10.40 -2.07
CA LEU A 117 -0.76 9.06 -2.56
C LEU A 117 0.72 8.74 -2.39
N GLU A 118 1.61 9.68 -2.68
CA GLU A 118 3.05 9.53 -2.46
C GLU A 118 3.36 9.28 -0.98
N SER A 119 2.75 10.07 -0.08
CA SER A 119 2.88 9.87 1.37
C SER A 119 2.35 8.51 1.82
N PHE A 120 1.27 8.04 1.19
CA PHE A 120 0.72 6.71 1.42
C PHE A 120 1.64 5.60 0.94
N ASP A 121 2.22 5.71 -0.25
CA ASP A 121 3.15 4.72 -0.78
C ASP A 121 4.41 4.61 0.09
N GLN A 122 4.98 5.74 0.51
CA GLN A 122 6.12 5.76 1.43
C GLN A 122 5.78 5.06 2.76
N TRP A 123 4.62 5.39 3.35
CA TRP A 123 4.16 4.72 4.57
C TRP A 123 3.89 3.23 4.35
N TYR A 124 3.26 2.86 3.24
CA TYR A 124 2.88 1.48 2.93
C TYR A 124 4.12 0.62 2.73
N GLU A 125 5.11 1.12 2.00
CA GLU A 125 6.41 0.47 1.80
C GLU A 125 7.20 0.37 3.11
N SER A 126 7.08 1.35 4.02
CA SER A 126 7.70 1.27 5.34
C SER A 126 7.05 0.23 6.26
N GLN A 127 5.83 -0.25 5.99
CA GLN A 127 5.18 -1.28 6.82
C GLN A 127 5.74 -2.68 6.60
N ALA A 128 6.45 -2.91 5.50
CA ALA A 128 7.01 -4.21 5.16
C ALA A 128 8.51 -4.03 4.85
N PRO A 129 9.36 -3.97 5.89
CA PRO A 129 10.80 -3.89 5.69
C PRO A 129 11.21 -5.06 4.79
N PHE A 130 11.87 -4.73 3.69
CA PHE A 130 12.28 -5.70 2.71
C PHE A 130 13.75 -6.03 2.96
N ASP A 131 14.02 -7.31 3.21
CA ASP A 131 15.38 -7.78 3.39
C ASP A 131 16.16 -7.63 2.08
N THR A 132 17.14 -6.72 2.08
CA THR A 132 17.89 -6.35 0.87
C THR A 132 18.73 -7.52 0.32
N GLY A 133 19.21 -8.39 1.21
CA GLY A 133 19.95 -9.61 0.85
C GLY A 133 19.08 -10.62 0.11
N LEU A 134 17.86 -10.85 0.59
CA LEU A 134 16.84 -11.68 -0.04
C LEU A 134 16.45 -11.07 -1.39
N GLY A 135 16.12 -9.77 -1.38
CA GLY A 135 15.70 -9.01 -2.55
C GLY A 135 16.68 -9.10 -3.71
N SER A 136 17.94 -8.76 -3.46
CA SER A 136 18.99 -8.77 -4.48
C SER A 136 19.20 -10.16 -5.12
N ARG A 137 19.00 -11.23 -4.35
CA ARG A 137 19.16 -12.61 -4.85
C ARG A 137 17.95 -13.11 -5.63
N ILE A 138 16.74 -12.73 -5.26
CA ILE A 138 15.52 -13.20 -5.95
C ILE A 138 15.16 -12.34 -7.16
N GLU A 139 15.58 -11.08 -7.20
CA GLU A 139 15.21 -10.12 -8.26
C GLU A 139 15.49 -10.62 -9.70
N PRO A 140 16.65 -11.23 -10.02
CA PRO A 140 16.91 -11.75 -11.36
C PRO A 140 15.89 -12.81 -11.80
N PHE A 141 15.44 -13.66 -10.87
CA PHE A 141 14.44 -14.69 -11.15
C PHE A 141 13.05 -14.09 -11.39
N ILE A 142 12.67 -13.09 -10.59
CA ILE A 142 11.41 -12.36 -10.75
C ILE A 142 11.38 -11.65 -12.10
N ARG A 143 12.43 -10.89 -12.45
CA ARG A 143 12.53 -10.19 -13.74
C ARG A 143 12.53 -11.16 -14.92
N GLY A 144 13.12 -12.34 -14.76
CA GLY A 144 13.14 -13.40 -15.76
C GLY A 144 11.85 -14.24 -15.85
N GLY A 145 10.84 -13.98 -15.02
CA GLY A 145 9.62 -14.79 -14.94
C GLY A 145 9.83 -16.20 -14.36
N GLN A 146 10.99 -16.47 -13.77
CA GLN A 146 11.39 -17.76 -13.21
C GLN A 146 10.92 -17.90 -11.76
N LEU A 147 9.61 -17.80 -11.55
CA LEU A 147 9.03 -17.70 -10.20
C LEU A 147 9.30 -18.93 -9.31
N ASN A 148 9.38 -20.12 -9.91
CA ASN A 148 9.80 -21.33 -9.21
C ASN A 148 11.22 -21.23 -8.65
N ALA A 149 12.14 -20.61 -9.41
CA ALA A 149 13.51 -20.39 -8.97
C ALA A 149 13.56 -19.33 -7.86
N ALA A 150 12.76 -18.26 -7.98
CA ALA A 150 12.65 -17.24 -6.93
C ALA A 150 12.21 -17.83 -5.58
N ILE A 151 11.19 -18.71 -5.56
CA ILE A 151 10.78 -19.40 -4.33
C ILE A 151 11.90 -20.26 -3.76
N ARG A 152 12.51 -21.12 -4.59
CA ARG A 152 13.58 -22.01 -4.12
C ARG A 152 14.73 -21.21 -3.51
N GLU A 153 15.11 -20.12 -4.17
CA GLU A 153 16.17 -19.22 -3.71
C GLU A 153 15.80 -18.57 -2.37
N ALA A 154 14.57 -18.08 -2.22
CA ALA A 154 14.10 -17.50 -0.97
C ALA A 154 14.16 -18.49 0.21
N TRP A 155 13.80 -19.75 -0.01
CA TRP A 155 13.90 -20.80 1.00
C TRP A 155 15.35 -21.13 1.38
N VAL A 156 16.26 -21.15 0.39
CA VAL A 156 17.70 -21.34 0.65
C VAL A 156 18.23 -20.21 1.52
N ILE A 157 17.92 -18.96 1.19
CA ILE A 157 18.37 -17.79 1.95
C ILE A 157 17.80 -17.82 3.37
N PHE A 158 16.51 -18.08 3.51
CA PHE A 158 15.85 -18.23 4.80
C PHE A 158 16.54 -19.31 5.62
N LYS A 159 16.73 -20.53 5.06
CA LYS A 159 17.42 -21.62 5.73
C LYS A 159 18.80 -21.19 6.21
N THR A 160 19.65 -20.70 5.31
CA THR A 160 21.04 -20.37 5.63
C THR A 160 21.12 -19.36 6.77
N ARG A 161 20.33 -18.29 6.71
CA ARG A 161 20.36 -17.23 7.72
C ARG A 161 19.80 -17.69 9.06
N ILE A 162 18.71 -18.44 9.06
CA ILE A 162 18.11 -18.94 10.30
C ILE A 162 18.96 -20.01 10.97
N VAL A 163 19.60 -20.88 10.18
CA VAL A 163 20.54 -21.87 10.72
C VAL A 163 21.71 -21.18 11.41
N ASP A 164 22.29 -20.16 10.76
CA ASP A 164 23.39 -19.37 11.32
C ASP A 164 22.96 -18.58 12.56
N LEU A 165 21.85 -17.84 12.46
CA LEU A 165 21.34 -16.96 13.52
C LEU A 165 20.99 -17.69 14.81
N PHE A 166 20.52 -18.94 14.71
CA PHE A 166 20.10 -19.76 15.86
C PHE A 166 21.07 -20.91 16.17
N GLU A 167 22.26 -20.93 15.54
CA GLU A 167 23.29 -21.97 15.71
C GLU A 167 22.73 -23.40 15.56
N LEU A 168 21.87 -23.61 14.56
CA LEU A 168 21.22 -24.89 14.30
C LEU A 168 22.10 -25.83 13.44
N ASP A 169 21.71 -27.11 13.36
CA ASP A 169 22.35 -28.07 12.46
C ASP A 169 22.12 -27.70 10.98
N GLU A 170 23.21 -27.58 10.21
CA GLU A 170 23.20 -27.26 8.77
C GLU A 170 22.37 -28.24 7.92
N GLY A 171 22.20 -29.47 8.40
CA GLY A 171 21.38 -30.51 7.75
C GLY A 171 19.89 -30.21 7.78
N LEU A 172 19.41 -29.38 8.72
CA LEU A 172 17.98 -29.10 8.87
C LEU A 172 17.42 -28.34 7.67
N ASP A 173 16.26 -28.76 7.18
CA ASP A 173 15.53 -28.07 6.11
C ASP A 173 14.02 -28.19 6.33
N GLY A 174 13.26 -27.29 5.70
CA GLY A 174 11.82 -27.36 5.61
C GLY A 174 11.08 -27.55 6.92
N GLN A 175 10.30 -28.63 6.99
CA GLN A 175 9.51 -28.93 8.17
C GLN A 175 10.38 -29.24 9.41
N GLU A 176 11.54 -29.88 9.23
CA GLU A 176 12.45 -30.19 10.33
C GLU A 176 13.06 -28.91 10.91
N LEU A 177 13.47 -27.99 10.04
CA LEU A 177 13.94 -26.66 10.45
C LEU A 177 12.85 -25.88 11.19
N ALA A 178 11.62 -25.85 10.66
CA ALA A 178 10.51 -25.17 11.31
C ALA A 178 10.20 -25.75 12.71
N VAL A 179 10.27 -27.08 12.87
CA VAL A 179 10.11 -27.73 14.17
C VAL A 179 11.25 -27.39 15.12
N ALA A 180 12.50 -27.45 14.66
CA ALA A 180 13.66 -27.10 15.48
C ALA A 180 13.61 -25.65 16.00
N LEU A 181 13.08 -24.74 15.18
CA LEU A 181 12.97 -23.33 15.53
C LEU A 181 11.79 -23.03 16.47
N PHE A 182 10.59 -23.49 16.12
CA PHE A 182 9.33 -22.97 16.69
C PHE A 182 8.60 -23.92 17.64
N ARG A 183 9.05 -25.16 17.85
CA ARG A 183 8.42 -26.03 18.86
C ARG A 183 8.54 -25.44 20.28
N GLN A 184 7.83 -26.04 21.24
CA GLN A 184 7.76 -25.53 22.61
C GLN A 184 9.16 -25.34 23.26
N ASP A 185 10.11 -26.21 22.95
CA ASP A 185 11.52 -26.21 23.36
C ASP A 185 12.47 -25.92 22.18
N GLY A 186 11.99 -25.20 21.16
CA GLY A 186 12.77 -24.81 19.99
C GLY A 186 13.69 -23.62 20.24
N ALA A 187 14.57 -23.33 19.28
CA ALA A 187 15.57 -22.27 19.43
C ALA A 187 14.98 -20.87 19.60
N ALA A 188 13.76 -20.61 19.10
CA ALA A 188 13.07 -19.33 19.31
C ALA A 188 12.26 -19.28 20.62
N SER A 189 12.41 -20.26 21.52
CA SER A 189 11.52 -20.41 22.70
C SER A 189 11.57 -19.29 23.72
N GLU A 190 12.74 -18.69 23.91
CA GLU A 190 12.93 -17.57 24.83
C GLU A 190 12.69 -16.20 24.16
N LEU A 191 12.63 -16.18 22.83
CA LEU A 191 12.57 -14.96 22.03
C LEU A 191 11.16 -14.63 21.56
N LEU A 192 10.28 -15.64 21.42
CA LEU A 192 8.93 -15.48 20.91
C LEU A 192 7.88 -16.08 21.86
N PRO A 193 6.72 -15.42 22.05
CA PRO A 193 5.59 -15.99 22.78
C PRO A 193 5.10 -17.31 22.19
N ASN A 194 4.54 -18.19 23.03
CA ASN A 194 4.10 -19.52 22.57
C ASN A 194 3.11 -19.47 21.40
N ALA A 195 2.14 -18.57 21.44
CA ALA A 195 1.14 -18.42 20.37
C ALA A 195 1.77 -17.99 19.03
N GLU A 196 2.76 -17.09 19.06
CA GLU A 196 3.48 -16.67 17.86
C GLU A 196 4.28 -17.83 17.26
N ARG A 197 4.98 -18.59 18.10
CA ARG A 197 5.75 -19.77 17.66
C ARG A 197 4.84 -20.83 17.03
N GLU A 198 3.71 -21.16 17.66
CA GLU A 198 2.75 -22.09 17.08
C GLU A 198 2.22 -21.60 15.73
N GLY A 199 1.95 -20.29 15.61
CA GLY A 199 1.57 -19.64 14.36
C GLY A 199 2.62 -19.83 13.26
N TYR A 200 3.88 -19.49 13.55
CA TYR A 200 4.98 -19.68 12.59
C TYR A 200 5.22 -21.15 12.25
N LEU A 201 5.17 -22.06 13.22
CA LEU A 201 5.33 -23.49 12.96
C LEU A 201 4.30 -23.99 11.95
N ASN A 202 3.03 -23.61 12.13
CA ASN A 202 1.95 -24.00 11.23
C ASN A 202 2.08 -23.32 9.86
N LEU A 203 2.44 -22.03 9.84
CA LEU A 203 2.68 -21.28 8.61
C LEU A 203 3.78 -21.95 7.77
N PHE A 204 4.95 -22.17 8.34
CA PHE A 204 6.11 -22.72 7.62
C PHE A 204 5.90 -24.16 7.16
N LYS A 205 5.22 -24.99 7.97
CA LYS A 205 4.78 -26.32 7.52
C LYS A 205 3.88 -26.23 6.29
N GLY A 206 2.90 -25.33 6.31
CA GLY A 206 1.98 -25.10 5.21
C GLY A 206 2.68 -24.57 3.95
N LEU A 207 3.47 -23.51 4.09
CA LEU A 207 4.20 -22.91 2.96
C LEU A 207 5.17 -23.90 2.32
N TYR A 208 5.88 -24.69 3.11
CA TYR A 208 6.81 -25.69 2.58
C TYR A 208 6.08 -26.82 1.84
N ALA A 209 5.01 -27.37 2.44
CA ALA A 209 4.23 -28.44 1.85
C ALA A 209 3.49 -28.03 0.56
N LEU A 210 3.00 -26.78 0.50
CA LEU A 210 2.18 -26.30 -0.61
C LEU A 210 2.98 -25.60 -1.71
N HIS A 211 4.07 -24.91 -1.37
CA HIS A 211 4.78 -24.04 -2.33
C HIS A 211 6.25 -24.40 -2.53
N ARG A 212 6.93 -25.05 -1.58
CA ARG A 212 8.32 -25.51 -1.80
C ARG A 212 8.33 -26.89 -2.45
N ASN A 213 7.60 -27.85 -1.90
CA ASN A 213 7.63 -29.24 -2.36
C ASN A 213 7.08 -29.41 -3.80
N PRO A 214 5.87 -28.93 -4.16
CA PRO A 214 5.35 -29.09 -5.52
C PRO A 214 6.20 -28.35 -6.57
N VAL A 215 6.72 -27.18 -6.19
CA VAL A 215 7.63 -26.40 -7.05
C VAL A 215 8.95 -27.14 -7.25
N ALA A 216 9.52 -27.78 -6.22
CA ALA A 216 10.73 -28.58 -6.36
C ALA A 216 10.53 -29.79 -7.27
N HIS A 217 9.32 -30.35 -7.33
CA HIS A 217 8.96 -31.47 -8.19
C HIS A 217 8.42 -31.05 -9.58
N ASN A 218 8.35 -29.74 -9.89
CA ASN A 218 7.84 -29.16 -11.14
C ASN A 218 6.39 -29.55 -11.49
N ASP A 219 5.56 -29.86 -10.48
CA ASP A 219 4.25 -30.46 -10.72
C ASP A 219 3.17 -29.45 -11.15
N ILE A 220 3.38 -28.15 -10.93
CA ILE A 220 2.35 -27.11 -11.15
C ILE A 220 2.99 -25.81 -11.68
N PRO A 221 2.41 -25.16 -12.70
CA PRO A 221 2.80 -23.82 -13.11
C PRO A 221 2.61 -22.82 -11.96
N PRO A 222 3.62 -22.01 -11.60
CA PRO A 222 3.49 -21.07 -10.49
C PRO A 222 2.45 -19.99 -10.80
N ASN A 223 1.49 -19.80 -9.90
CA ASN A 223 0.60 -18.64 -9.92
C ASN A 223 1.35 -17.42 -9.37
N PRO A 224 1.63 -16.38 -10.17
CA PRO A 224 2.46 -15.26 -9.73
C PRO A 224 2.03 -14.60 -8.43
N ARG A 225 0.71 -14.47 -8.20
CA ARG A 225 0.19 -13.86 -6.98
C ARG A 225 0.44 -14.72 -5.74
N GLU A 226 0.33 -16.03 -5.88
CA GLU A 226 0.64 -16.95 -4.78
C GLU A 226 2.13 -16.91 -4.47
N ILE A 227 2.98 -16.86 -5.50
CA ILE A 227 4.43 -16.75 -5.32
C ILE A 227 4.81 -15.45 -4.61
N GLU A 228 4.28 -14.31 -5.05
CA GLU A 228 4.49 -13.01 -4.41
C GLU A 228 4.06 -13.03 -2.93
N ALA A 229 2.91 -13.63 -2.62
CA ALA A 229 2.43 -13.77 -1.25
C ALA A 229 3.37 -14.65 -0.39
N VAL A 230 3.86 -15.77 -0.93
CA VAL A 230 4.81 -16.65 -0.23
C VAL A 230 6.13 -15.91 0.03
N LEU A 231 6.67 -15.21 -0.97
CA LEU A 231 7.90 -14.43 -0.83
C LEU A 231 7.76 -13.33 0.22
N ALA A 232 6.62 -12.62 0.24
CA ALA A 232 6.33 -11.62 1.26
C ALA A 232 6.28 -12.21 2.68
N LEU A 233 5.67 -13.40 2.84
CA LEU A 233 5.62 -14.10 4.13
C LEU A 233 6.99 -14.60 4.59
N VAL A 234 7.80 -15.14 3.68
CA VAL A 234 9.19 -15.56 3.98
C VAL A 234 10.03 -14.35 4.38
N ASN A 235 9.95 -13.25 3.64
CA ASN A 235 10.62 -11.99 3.98
C ASN A 235 10.21 -11.48 5.37
N SER A 236 8.90 -11.39 5.62
CA SER A 236 8.36 -10.90 6.89
C SER A 236 8.83 -11.76 8.07
N ALA A 237 8.85 -13.09 7.90
CA ALA A 237 9.36 -13.99 8.93
C ALA A 237 10.86 -13.83 9.16
N LEU A 238 11.65 -13.70 8.09
CA LEU A 238 13.11 -13.49 8.20
C LEU A 238 13.43 -12.22 8.98
N VAL A 239 12.89 -11.08 8.55
CA VAL A 239 13.07 -9.78 9.19
C VAL A 239 12.63 -9.82 10.65
N ARG A 240 11.48 -10.45 10.94
CA ARG A 240 10.99 -10.56 12.31
C ARG A 240 11.94 -11.37 13.18
N LEU A 241 12.41 -12.52 12.70
CA LEU A 241 13.32 -13.39 13.47
C LEU A 241 14.66 -12.70 13.74
N GLU A 242 15.15 -11.93 12.78
CA GLU A 242 16.40 -11.16 12.95
C GLU A 242 16.22 -10.03 13.96
N SER A 243 15.10 -9.29 13.89
CA SER A 243 14.81 -8.20 14.84
C SER A 243 14.69 -8.67 16.29
N VAL A 244 14.28 -9.92 16.54
CA VAL A 244 14.19 -10.45 17.92
C VAL A 244 15.52 -11.00 18.43
N CYS A 245 16.43 -11.38 17.53
CA CYS A 245 17.76 -11.86 17.89
C CYS A 245 18.78 -10.71 18.03
N ASP A 246 18.65 -9.64 17.25
CA ASP A 246 19.45 -8.43 17.36
C ASP A 246 18.56 -7.19 17.57
N PRO A 247 18.16 -6.88 18.81
CA PRO A 247 17.35 -5.71 19.12
C PRO A 247 18.13 -4.39 18.99
N SER A 248 19.42 -4.43 18.67
CA SER A 248 20.30 -3.26 18.51
C SER A 248 20.18 -2.60 17.14
N ASP A 249 19.51 -3.24 16.18
CA ASP A 249 19.23 -2.69 14.84
C ASP A 249 17.74 -2.31 14.72
N PRO A 250 17.30 -1.20 15.34
CA PRO A 250 15.96 -0.70 15.13
C PRO A 250 15.86 -0.16 13.71
N GLN A 251 15.22 -0.92 12.82
CA GLN A 251 14.65 -0.37 11.59
C GLN A 251 13.34 0.38 11.90
N ASP A 252 13.39 1.32 12.85
CA ASP A 252 12.31 2.26 13.19
C ASP A 252 12.57 3.65 12.57
#